data_AF-A0ABC8BQD9-F1
#
_entry.id   AF-A0ABC8BQD9-F1
#
_cell.length_a   1.000
_cell.length_b   1.000
_cell.length_c   1.000
_cell.angle_alpha   90.00
_cell.angle_beta   90.00
_cell.angle_gamma   90.00
#
_symmetry.space_group_name_H-M   'P 1'
#
loop_
_entity.id
_entity.type
_entity.pdbx_description
1 polymer ?
#
loop_
_entity_poly.entity_id
_entity_poly.type
_entity_poly.pdbx_seq_one_letter_code
_entity_poly.pdbx_strand_id
1 'polypeptide(L)' 'MPTDTFEVRPVAHVVGGHSKPADDFQGGVRSIIRLDEEYPLETLQGIEEFSHLVVTWHTEPSWPTEMLGDYWRDADAR' A
#
# COMPACT_ATOMS: atom_id res chain seq x y z
N MET A 1 -17.19 -14.31 18.04
CA MET A 1 -15.75 -14.51 18.29
C MET A 1 -15.24 -13.29 19.04
N PRO A 2 -14.36 -13.43 20.04
CA PRO A 2 -13.60 -12.29 20.54
C PRO A 2 -12.71 -11.73 19.42
N THR A 3 -12.39 -10.44 19.48
CA THR A 3 -11.52 -9.77 18.52
C THR A 3 -10.17 -9.52 19.19
N ASP A 4 -9.21 -10.40 18.91
CA ASP A 4 -7.83 -10.19 19.33
C ASP A 4 -7.18 -9.13 18.44
N THR A 5 -6.39 -8.24 19.06
CA THR A 5 -5.69 -7.14 18.37
C THR A 5 -4.22 -7.50 18.21
N PHE A 6 -3.64 -7.18 17.05
CA PHE A 6 -2.23 -7.38 16.75
C PHE A 6 -1.62 -6.14 16.07
N GLU A 7 -0.31 -5.94 16.28
CA GLU A 7 0.48 -4.90 15.61
C GLU A 7 1.09 -5.49 14.33
N VAL A 8 1.05 -4.74 13.22
CA VAL A 8 1.73 -5.11 11.97
C VAL A 8 2.79 -4.06 11.69
N ARG A 9 4.01 -4.51 11.41
CA ARG A 9 5.09 -3.65 10.91
C ARG A 9 5.29 -3.93 9.42
N PRO A 10 5.31 -2.90 8.55
CA PRO A 10 5.76 -3.06 7.18
C PRO A 10 7.19 -3.62 7.15
N VAL A 11 7.49 -4.42 6.13
CA VAL A 11 8.83 -4.99 5.88
C VAL A 11 9.46 -4.45 4.59
N ALA A 12 8.70 -3.64 3.86
CA ALA A 12 9.03 -3.15 2.53
C ALA A 12 8.14 -1.96 2.13
N HIS A 13 8.67 -1.15 1.22
CA HIS A 13 7.97 -0.04 0.58
C HIS A 13 7.72 -0.34 -0.90
N VAL A 14 6.52 0.00 -1.40
CA VAL A 14 6.22 -0.06 -2.85
C VAL A 14 6.75 1.21 -3.52
N VAL A 15 7.63 1.05 -4.51
CA VAL A 15 8.24 2.15 -5.26
C VAL A 15 7.81 2.07 -6.73
N GLY A 16 7.28 3.17 -7.26
CA GLY A 16 6.66 3.21 -8.59
C GLY A 16 5.17 2.82 -8.53
N GLY A 17 4.67 2.14 -9.55
CA GLY A 17 3.24 1.80 -9.62
C GLY A 17 2.35 2.98 -9.99
N HIS A 18 1.12 2.98 -9.49
CA HIS A 18 0.15 4.05 -9.71
C HIS A 18 0.53 5.30 -8.90
N SER A 19 0.72 6.44 -9.59
CA SER A 19 1.09 7.73 -8.97
C SER A 19 -0.11 8.51 -8.40
N LYS A 20 -1.29 7.92 -8.40
CA LYS A 20 -2.56 8.45 -7.88
C LYS A 20 -3.40 7.28 -7.34
N PRO A 21 -4.33 7.52 -6.40
CA PRO A 21 -5.36 6.55 -6.06
C PRO A 21 -6.04 6.03 -7.32
N ALA A 22 -6.10 4.71 -7.44
CA ALA A 22 -6.69 3.97 -8.54
C ALA A 22 -7.45 2.76 -7.96
N ASP A 23 -8.21 2.07 -8.80
CA ASP A 23 -8.91 0.85 -8.43
C ASP A 23 -7.93 -0.30 -8.10
N ASP A 24 -8.44 -1.42 -7.57
CA ASP A 24 -7.62 -2.55 -7.11
C ASP A 24 -6.81 -3.25 -8.21
N PHE A 25 -7.14 -3.01 -9.49
CA PHE A 25 -6.41 -3.51 -10.65
C PHE A 25 -4.98 -2.95 -10.76
N GLN A 26 -4.00 -3.71 -10.28
CA GLN A 26 -2.56 -3.39 -10.38
C GLN A 26 -1.88 -3.92 -11.68
N GLY A 27 -2.67 -4.34 -12.67
CA GLY A 27 -2.14 -4.97 -13.89
C GLY A 27 -1.52 -3.97 -14.88
N GLY A 28 -0.43 -4.36 -15.54
CA GLY A 28 0.18 -3.59 -16.64
C GLY A 28 1.06 -2.40 -16.20
N VAL A 29 1.21 -2.15 -14.90
CA VAL A 29 2.13 -1.15 -14.35
C VAL A 29 3.32 -1.83 -13.68
N ARG A 30 4.53 -1.26 -13.81
CA ARG A 30 5.74 -1.77 -13.16
C ARG A 30 5.98 -1.08 -11.83
N SER A 31 6.13 -1.88 -10.78
CA SER A 31 6.47 -1.45 -9.42
C SER A 31 7.70 -2.22 -8.92
N ILE A 32 8.32 -1.73 -7.84
CA ILE A 32 9.39 -2.41 -7.11
C ILE A 32 8.94 -2.55 -5.65
N ILE A 33 8.98 -3.78 -5.12
CA ILE A 33 8.88 -3.99 -3.68
C ILE A 33 10.29 -3.85 -3.12
N ARG A 34 10.55 -2.78 -2.36
CA ARG A 34 11.86 -2.50 -1.74
C ARG A 34 11.81 -2.90 -0.27
N LEU A 35 12.44 -4.01 0.08
CA LEU A 35 12.67 -4.40 1.48
C LEU A 35 13.37 -3.27 2.25
N ASP A 36 13.04 -3.13 3.52
CA ASP A 36 13.75 -2.22 4.42
C ASP A 36 15.15 -2.76 4.76
N GLU A 37 16.10 -1.85 5.02
CA GLU A 37 17.54 -2.16 5.14
C GLU A 37 17.90 -3.07 6.33
N GLU A 38 16.97 -3.27 7.28
CA GLU A 38 17.15 -4.22 8.39
C GLU A 38 17.04 -5.69 7.95
N TYR A 39 16.44 -5.97 6.78
CA TYR A 39 16.26 -7.32 6.25
C TYR A 39 17.40 -7.68 5.27
N PRO A 40 18.31 -8.61 5.63
CA PRO A 40 19.42 -9.00 4.76
C PRO A 40 18.91 -9.73 3.50
N LEU A 41 19.73 -9.73 2.44
CA LEU A 41 19.36 -10.30 1.13
C LEU A 41 18.97 -11.79 1.19
N GLU A 42 19.55 -12.55 2.12
CA GLU A 42 19.21 -13.95 2.40
C GLU A 42 17.75 -14.19 2.82
N THR A 43 17.03 -13.14 3.28
CA THR A 43 15.57 -13.17 3.51
C THR A 43 14.80 -13.52 2.23
N LEU A 44 15.39 -13.27 1.05
CA LEU A 44 14.81 -13.52 -0.27
C LEU A 44 15.39 -14.77 -0.96
N GLN A 45 16.16 -15.61 -0.27
CA GLN A 45 16.78 -16.80 -0.88
C GLN A 45 15.75 -17.74 -1.50
N GLY A 46 15.88 -18.03 -2.81
CA GLY A 46 14.96 -18.89 -3.55
C GLY A 46 13.70 -18.19 -4.06
N ILE A 47 13.56 -16.86 -3.88
CA ILE A 47 12.42 -16.10 -4.45
C ILE A 47 12.42 -16.15 -5.99
N GLU A 48 13.60 -16.30 -6.60
CA GLU A 48 13.82 -16.44 -8.03
C GLU A 48 13.30 -17.75 -8.64
N GLU A 49 12.98 -18.76 -7.81
CA GLU A 49 12.33 -20.00 -8.25
C GLU A 49 10.84 -19.76 -8.61
N PHE A 50 10.27 -18.62 -8.20
CA PHE A 50 8.87 -18.26 -8.42
C PHE A 50 8.72 -17.17 -9.48
N SER A 51 7.71 -17.31 -10.33
CA SER A 51 7.37 -16.31 -11.36
C SER A 51 6.35 -15.26 -10.88
N HIS A 52 5.66 -15.50 -9.77
CA HIS A 52 4.57 -14.69 -9.24
C HIS A 52 4.62 -14.66 -7.71
N LEU A 53 4.23 -13.53 -7.13
CA LEU A 53 4.12 -13.33 -5.68
C LEU A 53 2.72 -12.84 -5.34
N VAL A 54 2.19 -13.27 -4.19
CA VAL A 54 1.07 -12.59 -3.54
C VAL A 54 1.66 -11.59 -2.56
N VAL A 55 1.42 -10.30 -2.80
CA VAL A 55 1.86 -9.22 -1.93
C VAL A 55 0.66 -8.71 -1.16
N THR A 56 0.78 -8.60 0.16
CA THR A 56 -0.17 -7.87 1.00
C THR A 56 0.46 -6.53 1.34
N TRP A 57 -0.23 -5.43 1.02
CA TRP A 57 0.19 -4.07 1.34
C TRP A 57 -0.96 -3.32 2.01
N HIS A 58 -0.62 -2.23 2.69
CA HIS A 58 -1.59 -1.19 3.02
C HIS A 58 -1.14 0.11 2.33
N THR A 59 -2.09 0.94 1.93
CA THR A 59 -1.81 2.34 1.61
C THR A 59 -2.02 3.16 2.88
N GLU A 60 -1.23 4.21 3.09
CA GLU A 60 -1.65 5.24 4.04
C GLU A 60 -2.93 5.91 3.51
N PRO A 61 -3.97 6.11 4.35
CA PRO A 61 -5.16 6.83 3.92
C PRO A 61 -4.80 8.30 3.67
N SER A 62 -5.26 8.87 2.54
CA SER A 62 -5.05 10.28 2.17
C SER A 62 -5.85 11.29 3.04
N TRP A 63 -6.21 10.89 4.26
CA TRP A 63 -7.40 11.35 4.95
C TRP A 63 -7.16 11.63 6.43
N PRO A 64 -6.95 12.92 6.79
CA PRO A 64 -8.09 13.87 6.84
C PRO A 64 -8.18 15.04 5.81
N THR A 65 -7.62 15.01 4.58
CA THR A 65 -7.48 16.25 3.75
C THR A 65 -8.33 16.41 2.48
N GLU A 66 -8.45 15.43 1.56
CA GLU A 66 -9.17 15.64 0.28
C GLU A 66 -10.69 15.98 0.37
N MET A 67 -11.53 15.15 1.02
CA MET A 67 -12.95 15.39 1.37
C MET A 67 -13.27 16.55 2.35
N LEU A 68 -12.31 17.13 3.09
CA LEU A 68 -12.51 18.49 3.66
C LEU A 68 -12.72 19.49 2.52
N GLY A 69 -12.19 19.19 1.34
CA GLY A 69 -12.48 19.86 0.08
C GLY A 69 -13.88 19.59 -0.50
N ASP A 70 -14.63 18.63 0.03
CA ASP A 70 -16.06 18.44 -0.25
C ASP A 70 -16.94 19.07 0.84
N TYR A 71 -16.48 19.08 2.11
CA TYR A 71 -17.21 19.68 3.25
C TYR A 71 -17.62 21.14 3.02
N TRP A 72 -16.79 21.93 2.34
CA TRP A 72 -17.10 23.34 2.02
C TRP A 72 -17.98 23.51 0.77
N ARG A 73 -18.13 22.50 -0.09
CA ARG A 73 -18.99 22.59 -1.28
C ARG A 73 -20.48 22.54 -0.93
N ASP A 74 -20.83 21.77 0.10
CA ASP A 74 -22.20 21.68 0.59
C ASP A 74 -22.60 22.85 1.50
N ALA A 75 -21.61 23.61 2.02
CA ALA A 75 -21.84 24.76 2.89
C ALA A 75 -22.35 25.99 2.12
N ASP A 76 -21.85 26.24 0.90
CA ASP A 76 -22.31 27.31 0.00
C ASP A 76 -23.63 26.95 -0.74
N ALA A 77 -24.16 25.73 -0.54
CA ALA A 77 -25.35 25.21 -1.21
C ALA A 77 -26.63 25.25 -0.34
N ARG A 78 -26.69 26.11 0.69
CA ARG A 78 -27.82 26.25 1.63
C ARG A 78 -28.25 27.69 1.86
#